data_AF-A0A2D6S055-F1
#
_entry.id   AF-A0A2D6S055-F1
#
_cell.length_a   1.000
_cell.length_b   1.000
_cell.length_c   1.000
_cell.angle_alpha   90.00
_cell.angle_beta   90.00
_cell.angle_gamma   90.00
#
_symmetry.space_group_name_H-M   'P 1'
#
loop_
_entity.id
_entity.type
_entity.pdbx_description
1 polymer ?
#
loop_
_entity_poly.entity_id
_entity_poly.type
_entity_poly.pdbx_seq_one_letter_code
_entity_poly.pdbx_strand_id
1 'polypeptide(L)'
;MATVRQEEKLIRIETDCYQATIQTEGYVSGISAGSFIDKRTGVSDLSFGLCITDFLLEPGIDDEETSADFCYNWGDVIHGDIPKRYVELPQICTQARKLPYKILEGKDFVAVKQWFNWSSARSPYKGGSLWEQWLVFPNSVRWFLAYDKVTSVNTVDNLILRMDMPGHIKHQKGKDFDQIYLSYYDCISSKAFIEDFPPDTSYLYQRQKDKIPKRYIRAYQLPNGTWLAGMALDPSIVYEAWCHQRGYVCMIQEIGGTSIRAGESFGAVHIVGFFESIAEMKNIFDTYQGAKTIQVETDGWALEN
;
A
#
# COMPACT_ATOMS: atom_id res chain seq x y z
N MET A 1 -23.11 13.21 1.85
CA MET A 1 -22.80 12.45 3.07
C MET A 1 -22.24 11.11 2.63
N ALA A 2 -21.11 10.72 3.20
CA ALA A 2 -20.56 9.40 2.99
C ALA A 2 -21.49 8.36 3.64
N THR A 3 -21.74 7.23 2.98
CA THR A 3 -22.56 6.14 3.51
C THR A 3 -21.83 4.82 3.42
N VAL A 4 -22.26 3.89 4.26
CA VAL A 4 -21.71 2.55 4.35
C VAL A 4 -22.81 1.51 4.30
N ARG A 5 -22.58 0.45 3.53
CA ARG A 5 -23.44 -0.73 3.51
C ARG A 5 -22.60 -1.97 3.73
N GLN A 6 -22.90 -2.66 4.82
CA GLN A 6 -22.33 -3.97 5.11
C GLN A 6 -23.15 -5.04 4.39
N GLU A 7 -22.46 -5.88 3.61
CA GLU A 7 -22.99 -7.11 3.03
C GLU A 7 -22.28 -8.30 3.67
N GLU A 8 -22.65 -9.53 3.31
CA GLU A 8 -22.14 -10.75 3.98
C GLU A 8 -20.61 -10.81 3.99
N LYS A 9 -19.97 -10.47 2.86
CA LYS A 9 -18.52 -10.63 2.66
C LYS A 9 -17.79 -9.35 2.28
N LEU A 10 -18.49 -8.23 2.18
CA LEU A 10 -17.91 -6.97 1.76
C LEU A 10 -18.58 -5.77 2.42
N ILE A 11 -17.87 -4.64 2.41
CA ILE A 11 -18.37 -3.35 2.88
C ILE A 11 -18.31 -2.40 1.68
N ARG A 12 -19.45 -1.81 1.32
CA ARG A 12 -19.52 -0.77 0.29
C ARG A 12 -19.49 0.60 0.94
N ILE A 13 -18.65 1.46 0.39
CA ILE A 13 -18.54 2.86 0.77
C ILE A 13 -18.97 3.71 -0.42
N GLU A 14 -19.82 4.69 -0.14
CA GLU A 14 -20.32 5.64 -1.12
C GLU A 14 -20.03 7.05 -0.61
N THR A 15 -19.30 7.87 -1.36
CA THR A 15 -19.18 9.31 -1.10
C THR A 15 -19.89 10.10 -2.20
N ASP A 16 -19.94 11.42 -2.13
CA ASP A 16 -20.41 12.23 -3.26
C ASP A 16 -19.49 12.15 -4.50
N CYS A 17 -18.21 11.83 -4.31
CA CYS A 17 -17.17 11.89 -5.33
C CYS A 17 -16.72 10.51 -5.84
N TYR A 18 -16.85 9.44 -5.05
CA TYR A 18 -16.39 8.10 -5.44
C TYR A 18 -17.18 6.97 -4.76
N GLN A 19 -16.92 5.76 -5.21
CA GLN A 19 -17.36 4.51 -4.58
C GLN A 19 -16.14 3.64 -4.29
N ALA A 20 -16.20 2.83 -3.23
CA ALA A 20 -15.14 1.88 -2.89
C ALA A 20 -15.74 0.61 -2.26
N THR A 21 -15.12 -0.54 -2.47
CA THR A 21 -15.51 -1.79 -1.80
C THR A 21 -14.34 -2.38 -1.03
N ILE A 22 -14.57 -2.75 0.23
CA ILE A 22 -13.60 -3.47 1.06
C ILE A 22 -14.08 -4.92 1.16
N GLN A 23 -13.22 -5.87 0.82
CA GLN A 23 -13.49 -7.29 1.06
C GLN A 23 -13.17 -7.64 2.51
N THR A 24 -14.07 -8.37 3.14
CA THR A 24 -13.89 -8.87 4.51
C THR A 24 -13.50 -10.35 4.53
N GLU A 25 -13.68 -11.05 3.40
CA GLU A 25 -13.31 -12.45 3.19
C GLU A 25 -12.65 -12.64 1.80
N GLY A 26 -11.86 -13.71 1.64
CA GLY A 26 -11.17 -14.04 0.39
C GLY A 26 -9.87 -13.25 0.24
N TYR A 27 -9.78 -12.43 -0.82
CA TYR A 27 -8.67 -11.52 -1.05
C TYR A 27 -8.90 -10.21 -0.28
N VAL A 28 -8.17 -10.02 0.82
CA VAL A 28 -8.48 -9.04 1.87
C VAL A 28 -7.38 -7.98 2.04
N SER A 29 -7.64 -7.02 2.93
CA SER A 29 -6.94 -5.72 3.10
C SER A 29 -7.25 -4.72 1.99
N GLY A 30 -7.23 -3.43 2.31
CA GLY A 30 -7.39 -2.35 1.34
C GLY A 30 -8.73 -2.33 0.61
N ILE A 31 -8.71 -1.76 -0.60
CA ILE A 31 -9.87 -1.68 -1.52
C ILE A 31 -9.79 -2.80 -2.55
N SER A 32 -10.93 -3.42 -2.82
CA SER A 32 -11.07 -4.52 -3.77
C SER A 32 -10.78 -4.08 -5.20
N ALA A 33 -10.18 -4.98 -5.98
CA ALA A 33 -9.83 -4.80 -7.38
C ALA A 33 -10.97 -4.16 -8.21
N GLY A 34 -10.68 -3.03 -8.88
CA GLY A 34 -11.62 -2.39 -9.80
C GLY A 34 -12.91 -1.90 -9.13
N SER A 35 -12.88 -1.67 -7.82
CA SER A 35 -14.04 -1.20 -7.05
C SER A 35 -13.92 0.24 -6.61
N PHE A 36 -12.75 0.87 -6.79
CA PHE A 36 -12.56 2.29 -6.53
C PHE A 36 -12.95 3.09 -7.79
N ILE A 37 -14.12 3.70 -7.76
CA ILE A 37 -14.75 4.33 -8.93
C ILE A 37 -14.87 5.83 -8.69
N ASP A 38 -14.29 6.63 -9.58
CA ASP A 38 -14.48 8.08 -9.59
C ASP A 38 -15.83 8.44 -10.24
N LYS A 39 -16.73 9.06 -9.49
CA LYS A 39 -18.05 9.45 -10.02
C LYS A 39 -17.97 10.58 -11.03
N ARG A 40 -16.95 11.44 -10.94
CA ARG A 40 -16.81 12.57 -11.86
C ARG A 40 -16.50 12.11 -13.27
N THR A 41 -15.56 11.20 -13.42
CA THR A 41 -15.09 10.74 -14.74
C THR A 41 -15.65 9.38 -15.15
N GLY A 42 -16.23 8.64 -14.21
CA GLY A 42 -16.77 7.30 -14.42
C GLY A 42 -15.71 6.20 -14.48
N VAL A 43 -14.44 6.51 -14.27
CA VAL A 43 -13.35 5.53 -14.34
C VAL A 43 -13.19 4.74 -13.04
N SER A 44 -12.69 3.52 -13.17
CA SER A 44 -12.31 2.65 -12.07
C SER A 44 -10.78 2.54 -11.98
N ASP A 45 -10.27 2.18 -10.81
CA ASP A 45 -8.90 1.68 -10.70
C ASP A 45 -8.66 0.46 -11.62
N LEU A 46 -7.42 0.29 -12.10
CA LEU A 46 -6.99 -0.82 -12.96
C LEU A 46 -6.38 -1.95 -12.13
N SER A 47 -6.56 -1.93 -10.82
CA SER A 47 -5.67 -2.68 -9.93
C SER A 47 -6.18 -4.07 -9.57
N PHE A 48 -5.32 -4.84 -8.93
CA PHE A 48 -5.70 -6.05 -8.19
C PHE A 48 -6.22 -5.73 -6.78
N GLY A 49 -6.23 -4.46 -6.41
CA GLY A 49 -6.61 -3.92 -5.13
C GLY A 49 -5.74 -2.72 -4.80
N LEU A 50 -6.25 -1.81 -3.95
CA LEU A 50 -5.51 -0.62 -3.51
C LEU A 50 -5.13 -0.73 -2.03
N CYS A 51 -3.90 -0.36 -1.67
CA CYS A 51 -3.37 -0.45 -0.30
C CYS A 51 -3.39 -1.88 0.27
N ILE A 52 -2.98 -2.86 -0.54
CA ILE A 52 -2.98 -4.26 -0.16
C ILE A 52 -1.74 -4.56 0.69
N THR A 53 -1.93 -5.26 1.81
CA THR A 53 -0.85 -5.65 2.71
C THR A 53 -0.48 -7.12 2.54
N ASP A 54 0.82 -7.39 2.48
CA ASP A 54 1.36 -8.74 2.32
C ASP A 54 1.86 -9.33 3.65
N PHE A 55 3.10 -9.05 4.04
CA PHE A 55 3.78 -9.76 5.14
C PHE A 55 4.93 -8.92 5.71
N LEU A 56 5.57 -9.45 6.76
CA LEU A 56 6.74 -8.84 7.38
C LEU A 56 8.05 -9.47 6.86
N LEU A 57 8.99 -8.60 6.53
CA LEU A 57 10.31 -8.96 6.00
C LEU A 57 11.43 -8.30 6.81
N GLU A 58 12.64 -8.75 6.55
CA GLU A 58 13.88 -8.04 6.84
C GLU A 58 14.86 -8.21 5.65
N PRO A 59 15.84 -7.31 5.47
CA PRO A 59 16.90 -7.50 4.49
C PRO A 59 17.84 -8.65 4.89
N GLY A 60 18.36 -9.37 3.90
CA GLY A 60 19.36 -10.41 4.12
C GLY A 60 19.15 -11.63 3.23
N ILE A 61 20.11 -12.55 3.27
CA ILE A 61 20.06 -13.84 2.58
C ILE A 61 19.78 -14.92 3.63
N ASP A 62 18.95 -15.89 3.26
CA ASP A 62 18.66 -17.05 4.09
C ASP A 62 19.94 -17.83 4.46
N ASP A 63 19.95 -18.41 5.65
CA ASP A 63 21.03 -19.26 6.17
C ASP A 63 20.57 -20.73 6.24
N GLU A 64 21.48 -21.66 6.56
CA GLU A 64 21.19 -23.10 6.66
C GLU A 64 20.12 -23.43 7.71
N GLU A 65 19.87 -22.53 8.67
CA GLU A 65 18.85 -22.68 9.72
C GLU A 65 17.47 -22.18 9.28
N THR A 66 17.38 -21.48 8.15
CA THR A 66 16.12 -20.95 7.63
C THR A 66 15.30 -22.09 6.99
N SER A 67 14.16 -22.39 7.61
CA SER A 67 13.22 -23.37 7.07
C SER A 67 12.65 -22.92 5.73
N ALA A 68 12.38 -23.87 4.83
CA ALA A 68 11.91 -23.62 3.45
C ALA A 68 10.68 -22.69 3.36
N ASP A 69 9.74 -22.78 4.30
CA ASP A 69 8.53 -21.93 4.34
C ASP A 69 8.84 -20.44 4.57
N PHE A 70 10.03 -20.14 5.10
CA PHE A 70 10.50 -18.79 5.43
C PHE A 70 11.67 -18.33 4.54
N CYS A 71 12.04 -19.12 3.53
CA CYS A 71 12.97 -18.69 2.50
C CYS A 71 12.26 -17.73 1.55
N TYR A 72 12.84 -16.56 1.31
CA TYR A 72 12.33 -15.65 0.30
C TYR A 72 13.05 -15.90 -1.01
N ASN A 73 12.29 -16.15 -2.09
CA ASN A 73 12.89 -16.33 -3.40
C ASN A 73 13.42 -14.99 -3.94
N TRP A 74 14.65 -14.97 -4.45
CA TRP A 74 15.28 -13.83 -5.11
C TRP A 74 16.24 -14.33 -6.22
N GLY A 75 16.73 -13.42 -7.06
CA GLY A 75 17.58 -13.73 -8.21
C GLY A 75 16.79 -14.18 -9.46
N ASP A 76 15.47 -13.95 -9.48
CA ASP A 76 14.61 -14.24 -10.62
C ASP A 76 13.93 -12.97 -11.17
N VAL A 77 13.18 -13.08 -12.28
CA VAL A 77 12.50 -11.94 -12.91
C VAL A 77 11.36 -11.36 -12.06
N ILE A 78 10.88 -12.12 -11.07
CA ILE A 78 9.73 -11.73 -10.23
C ILE A 78 10.19 -10.91 -9.03
N HIS A 79 11.28 -11.33 -8.41
CA HIS A 79 11.77 -10.83 -7.13
C HIS A 79 13.03 -9.97 -7.28
N GLY A 80 13.74 -10.10 -8.41
CA GLY A 80 14.98 -9.38 -8.68
C GLY A 80 16.15 -9.84 -7.81
N ASP A 81 17.31 -9.21 -7.96
CA ASP A 81 18.48 -9.43 -7.10
C ASP A 81 18.37 -8.64 -5.79
N ILE A 82 17.25 -8.82 -5.08
CA ILE A 82 16.89 -8.09 -3.87
C ILE A 82 16.69 -9.11 -2.73
N PRO A 83 17.77 -9.52 -2.04
CA PRO A 83 17.67 -10.52 -0.99
C PRO A 83 16.88 -9.98 0.21
N LYS A 84 15.91 -10.78 0.65
CA LYS A 84 15.06 -10.54 1.81
C LYS A 84 14.89 -11.85 2.58
N ARG A 85 14.31 -11.78 3.78
CA ARG A 85 13.93 -12.94 4.59
C ARG A 85 12.56 -12.68 5.20
N TYR A 86 11.73 -13.71 5.29
CA TYR A 86 10.47 -13.60 6.00
C TYR A 86 10.73 -13.46 7.50
N VAL A 87 10.07 -12.48 8.13
CA VAL A 87 10.05 -12.36 9.60
C VAL A 87 8.83 -13.10 10.12
N GLU A 88 7.64 -12.74 9.62
CA GLU A 88 6.37 -13.31 10.03
C GLU A 88 5.44 -13.54 8.83
N LEU A 89 4.69 -14.64 8.91
CA LEU A 89 3.78 -15.17 7.89
C LEU A 89 2.40 -15.45 8.51
N PRO A 90 1.33 -15.54 7.70
CA PRO A 90 1.31 -15.64 6.24
C PRO A 90 1.23 -14.29 5.48
N GLN A 91 1.17 -14.35 4.15
CA GLN A 91 0.74 -13.22 3.31
C GLN A 91 -0.75 -12.91 3.58
N ILE A 92 -1.03 -11.76 4.20
CA ILE A 92 -2.37 -11.38 4.67
C ILE A 92 -3.37 -11.40 3.52
N CYS A 93 -3.08 -10.71 2.42
CA CYS A 93 -4.04 -10.48 1.35
C CYS A 93 -4.63 -11.77 0.73
N THR A 94 -3.86 -12.85 0.67
CA THR A 94 -4.30 -14.12 0.05
C THR A 94 -4.59 -15.24 1.06
N GLN A 95 -3.98 -15.19 2.25
CA GLN A 95 -3.98 -16.32 3.18
C GLN A 95 -4.66 -16.03 4.51
N ALA A 96 -4.91 -14.77 4.88
CA ALA A 96 -5.69 -14.46 6.07
C ALA A 96 -7.14 -14.95 5.94
N ARG A 97 -7.67 -14.98 4.70
CA ARG A 97 -9.02 -15.43 4.30
C ARG A 97 -10.20 -14.63 4.86
N LYS A 98 -10.06 -14.06 6.06
CA LYS A 98 -11.07 -13.23 6.72
C LYS A 98 -10.39 -12.27 7.68
N LEU A 99 -10.76 -11.00 7.63
CA LEU A 99 -10.27 -9.99 8.57
C LEU A 99 -11.38 -9.56 9.52
N PRO A 100 -11.11 -9.46 10.83
CA PRO A 100 -11.98 -8.71 11.72
C PRO A 100 -11.97 -7.22 11.33
N TYR A 101 -13.09 -6.54 11.58
CA TYR A 101 -13.22 -5.12 11.26
C TYR A 101 -14.13 -4.38 12.22
N LYS A 102 -14.01 -3.06 12.21
CA LYS A 102 -14.92 -2.11 12.84
C LYS A 102 -15.22 -0.98 11.86
N ILE A 103 -16.50 -0.65 11.72
CA ILE A 103 -16.96 0.52 10.96
C ILE A 103 -17.18 1.67 11.95
N LEU A 104 -16.79 2.88 11.55
CA LEU A 104 -17.07 4.12 12.24
C LEU A 104 -17.69 5.09 11.24
N GLU A 105 -18.89 5.58 11.55
CA GLU A 105 -19.59 6.59 10.75
C GLU A 105 -19.44 7.93 11.46
N GLY A 106 -18.70 8.84 10.82
CA GLY A 106 -18.61 10.23 11.25
C GLY A 106 -19.64 11.10 10.54
N LYS A 107 -19.65 12.40 10.86
CA LYS A 107 -20.59 13.35 10.24
C LYS A 107 -20.43 13.46 8.72
N ASP A 108 -19.18 13.57 8.26
CA ASP A 108 -18.83 13.84 6.85
C ASP A 108 -17.83 12.83 6.29
N PHE A 109 -17.72 11.65 6.92
CA PHE A 109 -16.83 10.56 6.48
C PHE A 109 -17.29 9.20 7.00
N VAL A 110 -16.81 8.14 6.38
CA VAL A 110 -16.85 6.77 6.93
C VAL A 110 -15.42 6.29 7.14
N ALA A 111 -15.17 5.52 8.19
CA ALA A 111 -13.91 4.82 8.38
C ALA A 111 -14.12 3.32 8.64
N VAL A 112 -13.19 2.51 8.17
CA VAL A 112 -13.14 1.07 8.43
C VAL A 112 -11.76 0.74 8.99
N LYS A 113 -11.76 0.12 10.18
CA LYS A 113 -10.55 -0.46 10.78
C LYS A 113 -10.53 -1.96 10.49
N GLN A 114 -9.41 -2.49 10.02
CA GLN A 114 -9.11 -3.92 9.94
C GLN A 114 -7.86 -4.24 10.76
N TRP A 115 -7.71 -5.49 11.19
CA TRP A 115 -6.50 -5.92 11.89
C TRP A 115 -6.24 -7.42 11.71
N PHE A 116 -4.98 -7.83 11.93
CA PHE A 116 -4.55 -9.22 11.84
C PHE A 116 -3.33 -9.45 12.74
N ASN A 117 -3.26 -10.62 13.36
CA ASN A 117 -2.04 -11.08 14.03
C ASN A 117 -1.40 -12.16 13.17
N TRP A 118 -0.15 -11.97 12.78
CA TRP A 118 0.63 -13.04 12.15
C TRP A 118 0.75 -14.24 13.09
N SER A 119 0.73 -15.44 12.52
CA SER A 119 0.59 -16.69 13.29
C SER A 119 1.87 -17.52 13.31
N SER A 120 2.80 -17.27 12.39
CA SER A 120 4.07 -17.99 12.29
C SER A 120 5.23 -17.03 12.03
N ALA A 121 6.44 -17.43 12.42
CA ALA A 121 7.65 -16.63 12.28
C ALA A 121 8.87 -17.50 11.99
N ARG A 122 9.87 -16.90 11.33
CA ARG A 122 11.19 -17.51 11.12
C ARG A 122 11.95 -17.55 12.45
N SER A 123 12.69 -18.62 12.74
CA SER A 123 13.60 -18.63 13.90
C SER A 123 14.62 -17.48 13.80
N PRO A 124 14.94 -16.77 14.89
CA PRO A 124 14.51 -16.97 16.29
C PRO A 124 13.24 -16.16 16.69
N TYR A 125 12.53 -15.58 15.73
CA TYR A 125 11.35 -14.75 15.98
C TYR A 125 10.13 -15.56 16.41
N LYS A 126 9.14 -14.87 16.96
CA LYS A 126 7.85 -15.41 17.39
C LYS A 126 6.72 -14.83 16.56
N GLY A 127 5.77 -15.66 16.14
CA GLY A 127 4.55 -15.17 15.54
C GLY A 127 3.71 -14.40 16.56
N GLY A 128 3.05 -13.35 16.13
CA GLY A 128 2.04 -12.65 16.93
C GLY A 128 2.00 -11.14 16.74
N SER A 129 2.88 -10.57 15.91
CA SER A 129 2.86 -9.14 15.61
C SER A 129 1.48 -8.73 15.09
N LEU A 130 1.02 -7.55 15.50
CA LEU A 130 -0.29 -7.02 15.15
C LEU A 130 -0.15 -6.03 14.01
N TRP A 131 -0.82 -6.28 12.88
CA TRP A 131 -1.11 -5.27 11.87
C TRP A 131 -2.49 -4.69 12.06
N GLU A 132 -2.61 -3.38 11.89
CA GLU A 132 -3.86 -2.63 11.88
C GLU A 132 -3.88 -1.74 10.64
N GLN A 133 -5.04 -1.64 9.98
CA GLN A 133 -5.26 -0.72 8.87
C GLN A 133 -6.51 0.12 9.12
N TRP A 134 -6.37 1.43 9.04
CA TRP A 134 -7.49 2.35 8.94
C TRP A 134 -7.67 2.80 7.50
N LEU A 135 -8.90 2.66 6.98
CA LEU A 135 -9.34 3.24 5.71
C LEU A 135 -10.37 4.31 6.02
N VAL A 136 -10.03 5.58 5.77
CA VAL A 136 -10.91 6.72 6.06
C VAL A 136 -11.33 7.37 4.76
N PHE A 137 -12.64 7.54 4.58
CA PHE A 137 -13.29 7.99 3.36
C PHE A 137 -13.99 9.34 3.59
N PRO A 138 -13.28 10.47 3.48
CA PRO A 138 -13.90 11.79 3.61
C PRO A 138 -14.83 12.06 2.43
N ASN A 139 -15.92 12.77 2.71
CA ASN A 139 -16.80 13.26 1.66
C ASN A 139 -16.18 14.47 0.94
N SER A 140 -16.65 14.76 -0.28
CA SER A 140 -16.31 15.95 -1.07
C SER A 140 -14.86 16.04 -1.57
N VAL A 141 -14.08 14.97 -1.41
CA VAL A 141 -12.77 14.78 -2.02
C VAL A 141 -12.76 13.51 -2.87
N ARG A 142 -11.81 13.39 -3.80
CA ARG A 142 -11.66 12.23 -4.70
C ARG A 142 -10.62 11.21 -4.23
N TRP A 143 -10.27 11.26 -2.95
CA TRP A 143 -9.26 10.42 -2.32
C TRP A 143 -9.72 9.95 -0.95
N PHE A 144 -9.07 8.89 -0.46
CA PHE A 144 -9.23 8.34 0.88
C PHE A 144 -7.85 8.26 1.56
N LEU A 145 -7.86 8.06 2.87
CA LEU A 145 -6.64 7.83 3.65
C LEU A 145 -6.53 6.35 3.99
N ALA A 146 -5.33 5.79 3.85
CA ALA A 146 -4.96 4.50 4.40
C ALA A 146 -3.89 4.72 5.48
N TYR A 147 -4.01 4.07 6.62
CA TYR A 147 -2.97 4.06 7.65
C TYR A 147 -2.71 2.64 8.09
N ASP A 148 -1.53 2.13 7.74
CA ASP A 148 -1.04 0.83 8.17
C ASP A 148 -0.11 1.00 9.37
N LYS A 149 -0.34 0.18 10.41
CA LYS A 149 0.47 0.15 11.62
C LYS A 149 0.81 -1.28 11.97
N VAL A 150 2.08 -1.54 12.29
CA VAL A 150 2.55 -2.81 12.81
C VAL A 150 3.06 -2.60 14.22
N THR A 151 2.61 -3.42 15.16
CA THR A 151 3.17 -3.53 16.52
C THR A 151 3.87 -4.88 16.63
N SER A 152 5.20 -4.87 16.76
CA SER A 152 5.97 -6.10 16.70
C SER A 152 6.04 -6.81 18.05
N VAL A 153 5.94 -8.14 18.07
CA VAL A 153 6.27 -8.95 19.26
C VAL A 153 7.76 -9.28 19.36
N ASN A 154 8.54 -8.91 18.34
CA ASN A 154 9.96 -9.22 18.20
C ASN A 154 10.82 -7.95 18.25
N THR A 155 12.07 -8.11 18.66
CA THR A 155 13.12 -7.12 18.40
C THR A 155 13.78 -7.49 17.07
N VAL A 156 13.77 -6.57 16.11
CA VAL A 156 14.26 -6.79 14.74
C VAL A 156 15.02 -5.54 14.30
N ASP A 157 16.22 -5.71 13.73
CA ASP A 157 17.08 -4.59 13.37
C ASP A 157 16.55 -3.77 12.19
N ASN A 158 15.83 -4.41 11.27
CA ASN A 158 15.30 -3.77 10.07
C ASN A 158 13.95 -4.41 9.68
N LEU A 159 12.93 -4.22 10.52
CA LEU A 159 11.59 -4.76 10.23
C LEU A 159 10.92 -3.97 9.11
N ILE A 160 10.41 -4.69 8.11
CA ILE A 160 9.78 -4.14 6.92
C ILE A 160 8.36 -4.68 6.80
N LEU A 161 7.41 -3.81 6.45
CA LEU A 161 6.08 -4.21 5.98
C LEU A 161 6.02 -4.07 4.45
N ARG A 162 5.68 -5.15 3.76
CA ARG A 162 5.44 -5.13 2.30
C ARG A 162 3.98 -4.88 1.96
N MET A 163 3.75 -4.01 0.98
CA MET A 163 2.43 -3.64 0.48
C MET A 163 2.43 -3.29 -1.02
N ASP A 164 1.26 -3.37 -1.63
CA ASP A 164 1.00 -2.84 -2.97
C ASP A 164 0.55 -1.38 -2.88
N MET A 165 1.28 -0.47 -3.53
CA MET A 165 1.03 0.97 -3.40
C MET A 165 1.20 1.76 -4.71
N PRO A 166 0.16 2.49 -5.19
CA PRO A 166 -1.23 2.41 -4.71
C PRO A 166 -1.85 1.04 -4.93
N GLY A 167 -1.45 0.33 -5.99
CA GLY A 167 -1.86 -1.02 -6.35
C GLY A 167 -1.14 -1.45 -7.63
N HIS A 168 -0.99 -2.76 -7.86
CA HIS A 168 -0.51 -3.30 -9.14
C HIS A 168 -1.42 -2.86 -10.31
N ILE A 169 -0.91 -2.66 -11.52
CA ILE A 169 -1.69 -2.12 -12.65
C ILE A 169 -1.93 -3.22 -13.68
N LYS A 170 -3.19 -3.60 -13.90
CA LYS A 170 -3.58 -4.47 -15.01
C LYS A 170 -3.48 -3.70 -16.32
N HIS A 171 -2.88 -4.33 -17.32
CA HIS A 171 -2.85 -3.79 -18.68
C HIS A 171 -2.62 -4.90 -19.71
N GLN A 172 -2.81 -4.56 -20.98
CA GLN A 172 -2.48 -5.36 -22.14
C GLN A 172 -1.39 -4.66 -22.94
N LYS A 173 -0.12 -5.02 -22.71
CA LYS A 173 1.05 -4.46 -23.42
C LYS A 173 1.07 -2.92 -23.44
N GLY A 174 0.97 -2.29 -22.26
CA GLY A 174 0.94 -0.84 -22.07
C GLY A 174 -0.28 -0.07 -22.60
N LYS A 175 -1.40 -0.73 -22.98
CA LYS A 175 -2.53 -0.03 -23.63
C LYS A 175 -3.55 0.61 -22.69
N ASP A 176 -3.64 0.15 -21.44
CA ASP A 176 -4.72 0.55 -20.52
C ASP A 176 -4.36 1.76 -19.66
N PHE A 177 -3.11 2.22 -19.71
CA PHE A 177 -2.63 3.43 -19.04
C PHE A 177 -1.62 4.14 -19.96
N ASP A 178 -1.46 5.45 -19.80
CA ASP A 178 -0.58 6.25 -20.67
C ASP A 178 0.85 6.33 -20.13
N GLN A 179 0.98 6.55 -18.83
CA GLN A 179 2.26 6.74 -18.15
C GLN A 179 2.15 6.52 -16.64
N ILE A 180 3.29 6.25 -16.01
CA ILE A 180 3.48 6.19 -14.57
C ILE A 180 4.27 7.42 -14.14
N TYR A 181 3.91 8.03 -13.02
CA TYR A 181 4.69 9.10 -12.39
C TYR A 181 5.22 8.61 -11.05
N LEU A 182 6.53 8.70 -10.86
CA LEU A 182 7.21 8.46 -9.59
C LEU A 182 7.93 9.73 -9.18
N SER A 183 7.62 10.30 -8.01
CA SER A 183 8.22 11.58 -7.59
C SER A 183 9.73 11.55 -7.37
N TYR A 184 10.31 10.36 -7.19
CA TYR A 184 11.74 10.11 -7.03
C TYR A 184 12.44 9.75 -8.36
N TYR A 185 11.68 9.69 -9.46
CA TYR A 185 12.19 9.44 -10.81
C TYR A 185 11.67 10.55 -11.74
N ASP A 186 10.64 10.28 -12.53
CA ASP A 186 9.81 11.22 -13.29
C ASP A 186 8.65 10.42 -13.92
N CYS A 187 8.03 10.95 -14.97
CA CYS A 187 7.12 10.22 -15.85
C CYS A 187 7.82 9.13 -16.66
N ILE A 188 7.19 7.96 -16.72
CA ILE A 188 7.61 6.78 -17.47
C ILE A 188 6.46 6.39 -18.40
N SER A 189 6.72 6.34 -19.71
CA SER A 189 5.71 5.92 -20.69
C SER A 189 5.29 4.47 -20.47
N SER A 190 4.00 4.15 -20.68
CA SER A 190 3.50 2.77 -20.65
C SER A 190 4.21 1.81 -21.60
N LYS A 191 4.88 2.34 -22.65
CA LYS A 191 5.73 1.57 -23.57
C LYS A 191 6.93 0.89 -22.88
N ALA A 192 7.36 1.39 -21.73
CA ALA A 192 8.42 0.74 -20.94
C ALA A 192 7.97 -0.59 -20.32
N PHE A 193 6.66 -0.86 -20.27
CA PHE A 193 6.05 -2.02 -19.61
C PHE A 193 5.43 -3.01 -20.62
N ILE A 194 6.03 -3.12 -21.81
CA ILE A 194 5.60 -4.11 -22.82
C ILE A 194 6.22 -5.47 -22.56
N GLU A 195 7.51 -5.50 -22.25
CA GLU A 195 8.29 -6.71 -21.99
C GLU A 195 8.62 -6.81 -20.50
N ASP A 196 8.67 -8.04 -20.00
CA ASP A 196 8.97 -8.30 -18.59
C ASP A 196 10.41 -7.89 -18.25
N PHE A 197 10.60 -7.31 -17.05
CA PHE A 197 11.92 -6.98 -16.51
C PHE A 197 11.90 -7.07 -14.97
N PRO A 198 13.04 -7.38 -14.33
CA PRO A 198 13.11 -7.55 -12.88
C PRO A 198 12.94 -6.24 -12.09
N PRO A 199 12.55 -6.33 -10.79
CA PRO A 199 12.47 -5.20 -9.85
C PRO A 199 13.65 -4.22 -9.86
N ASP A 200 14.87 -4.73 -9.90
CA ASP A 200 16.12 -4.01 -9.63
C ASP A 200 16.78 -3.38 -10.87
N THR A 201 16.20 -3.55 -12.06
CA THR A 201 16.87 -3.10 -13.30
C THR A 201 16.59 -1.66 -13.70
N SER A 202 15.42 -1.12 -13.36
CA SER A 202 14.93 0.11 -14.00
C SER A 202 14.40 1.15 -13.02
N TYR A 203 13.43 0.80 -12.18
CA TYR A 203 12.64 1.76 -11.40
C TYR A 203 12.63 1.44 -9.90
N LEU A 204 13.76 0.96 -9.40
CA LEU A 204 13.98 0.67 -7.99
C LEU A 204 14.38 1.94 -7.21
N TYR A 205 13.67 2.18 -6.12
CA TYR A 205 14.08 3.07 -5.04
C TYR A 205 14.54 2.24 -3.85
N GLN A 206 15.69 2.60 -3.30
CA GLN A 206 16.16 2.14 -1.99
C GLN A 206 16.52 3.34 -1.14
N ARG A 207 16.03 3.37 0.11
CA ARG A 207 16.25 4.48 1.03
C ARG A 207 17.74 4.66 1.32
N GLN A 208 18.24 5.86 1.08
CA GLN A 208 19.57 6.28 1.48
C GLN A 208 19.42 7.46 2.45
N LYS A 209 20.13 7.41 3.58
CA LYS A 209 19.98 8.36 4.70
C LYS A 209 19.97 9.84 4.27
N ASP A 210 20.83 10.20 3.34
CA ASP A 210 21.01 11.58 2.89
C ASP A 210 20.32 11.90 1.54
N LYS A 211 19.47 10.98 1.04
CA LYS A 211 18.76 11.12 -0.24
C LYS A 211 17.28 10.78 -0.17
N ILE A 212 16.66 10.98 0.99
CA ILE A 212 15.21 10.83 1.14
C ILE A 212 14.53 11.88 0.26
N PRO A 213 13.64 11.49 -0.67
CA PRO A 213 13.01 12.42 -1.59
C PRO A 213 12.05 13.34 -0.84
N LYS A 214 11.92 14.59 -1.30
CA LYS A 214 11.00 15.57 -0.69
C LYS A 214 9.55 15.09 -0.67
N ARG A 215 9.14 14.32 -1.69
CA ARG A 215 7.78 13.77 -1.84
C ARG A 215 7.88 12.31 -2.21
N TYR A 216 6.88 11.54 -1.81
CA TYR A 216 6.75 10.12 -2.17
C TYR A 216 5.38 9.86 -2.80
N ILE A 217 5.28 10.13 -4.10
CA ILE A 217 4.07 10.01 -4.91
C ILE A 217 4.31 8.95 -5.99
N ARG A 218 3.38 8.00 -6.09
CA ARG A 218 3.39 6.94 -7.09
C ARG A 218 2.03 6.90 -7.76
N ALA A 219 2.00 7.16 -9.07
CA ALA A 219 0.74 7.33 -9.78
C ALA A 219 0.80 6.74 -11.18
N TYR A 220 -0.35 6.46 -11.77
CA TYR A 220 -0.48 6.20 -13.19
C TYR A 220 -1.62 7.02 -13.79
N GLN A 221 -1.47 7.37 -15.07
CA GLN A 221 -2.46 8.14 -15.81
C GLN A 221 -3.32 7.21 -16.66
N LEU A 222 -4.64 7.32 -16.49
CA LEU A 222 -5.65 6.66 -17.30
C LEU A 222 -5.78 7.34 -18.67
N PRO A 223 -6.27 6.64 -19.71
CA PRO A 223 -6.38 7.18 -21.08
C PRO A 223 -7.25 8.44 -21.21
N ASN A 224 -8.12 8.71 -20.23
CA ASN A 224 -8.94 9.94 -20.18
C ASN A 224 -8.19 11.13 -19.55
N GLY A 225 -6.91 10.98 -19.21
CA GLY A 225 -6.07 11.99 -18.58
C GLY A 225 -6.10 12.01 -17.04
N THR A 226 -7.02 11.27 -16.41
CA THR A 226 -7.13 11.20 -14.93
C THR A 226 -5.98 10.41 -14.34
N TRP A 227 -5.44 10.86 -13.21
CA TRP A 227 -4.40 10.16 -12.45
C TRP A 227 -5.00 9.38 -11.29
N LEU A 228 -4.58 8.13 -11.10
CA LEU A 228 -4.73 7.44 -9.81
C LEU A 228 -3.38 7.43 -9.10
N ALA A 229 -3.34 7.84 -7.84
CA ALA A 229 -2.09 7.95 -7.09
C ALA A 229 -2.19 7.39 -5.68
N GLY A 230 -1.04 6.92 -5.18
CA GLY A 230 -0.78 6.66 -3.78
C GLY A 230 0.39 7.51 -3.29
N MET A 231 0.23 8.11 -2.11
CA MET A 231 1.15 9.13 -1.59
C MET A 231 1.53 8.80 -0.15
N ALA A 232 2.77 8.40 0.12
CA ALA A 232 3.24 8.18 1.48
C ALA A 232 3.62 9.53 2.12
N LEU A 233 2.86 9.98 3.12
CA LEU A 233 2.94 11.34 3.64
C LEU A 233 4.23 11.62 4.42
N ASP A 234 4.87 10.59 4.98
CA ASP A 234 6.24 10.62 5.47
C ASP A 234 7.16 9.84 4.51
N PRO A 235 7.90 10.51 3.60
CA PRO A 235 8.84 9.82 2.70
C PRO A 235 9.94 9.05 3.44
N SER A 236 10.26 9.40 4.69
CA SER A 236 11.38 8.79 5.42
C SER A 236 11.09 7.36 5.86
N ILE A 237 9.81 6.99 6.01
CA ILE A 237 9.41 5.64 6.40
C ILE A 237 9.52 4.63 5.26
N VAL A 238 9.53 5.09 4.00
CA VAL A 238 9.61 4.20 2.84
C VAL A 238 11.03 3.66 2.72
N TYR A 239 11.16 2.34 2.92
CA TYR A 239 12.42 1.62 2.89
C TYR A 239 12.86 1.31 1.45
N GLU A 240 12.01 0.63 0.70
CA GLU A 240 12.23 0.29 -0.70
C GLU A 240 10.94 0.38 -1.48
N ALA A 241 11.03 0.57 -2.79
CA ALA A 241 9.86 0.62 -3.63
C ALA A 241 10.27 0.49 -5.10
N TRP A 242 9.52 -0.27 -5.88
CA TRP A 242 9.82 -0.45 -7.30
C TRP A 242 8.57 -0.64 -8.11
N CYS A 243 8.68 -0.35 -9.40
CA CYS A 243 7.74 -0.86 -10.38
C CYS A 243 8.45 -1.66 -11.45
N HIS A 244 7.89 -2.81 -11.81
CA HIS A 244 8.44 -3.68 -12.84
C HIS A 244 7.36 -4.40 -13.60
N GLN A 245 7.71 -4.93 -14.77
CA GLN A 245 6.78 -5.64 -15.63
C GLN A 245 6.90 -7.16 -15.42
N ARG A 246 5.78 -7.81 -15.09
CA ARG A 246 5.64 -9.28 -15.03
C ARG A 246 4.23 -9.73 -15.43
N GLY A 247 3.88 -9.56 -16.70
CA GLY A 247 2.50 -9.72 -17.21
C GLY A 247 1.49 -8.64 -16.77
N TYR A 248 1.80 -7.90 -15.71
CA TYR A 248 1.17 -6.65 -15.27
C TYR A 248 2.27 -5.74 -14.68
N VAL A 249 1.97 -4.45 -14.46
CA VAL A 249 2.92 -3.59 -13.74
C VAL A 249 2.79 -3.85 -12.26
N CYS A 250 3.80 -4.51 -11.70
CA CYS A 250 3.93 -4.70 -10.27
C CYS A 250 4.31 -3.36 -9.61
N MET A 251 3.63 -2.99 -8.54
CA MET A 251 3.82 -1.74 -7.80
C MET A 251 3.99 -2.06 -6.32
N ILE A 252 5.20 -2.39 -5.89
CA ILE A 252 5.50 -2.77 -4.50
C ILE A 252 6.12 -1.58 -3.78
N GLN A 253 5.67 -1.36 -2.55
CA GLN A 253 6.27 -0.45 -1.59
C GLN A 253 6.53 -1.19 -0.27
N GLU A 254 7.66 -0.89 0.32
CA GLU A 254 8.09 -1.39 1.62
C GLU A 254 8.27 -0.21 2.57
N ILE A 255 7.65 -0.28 3.75
CA ILE A 255 7.81 0.72 4.82
C ILE A 255 8.55 0.13 6.01
N GLY A 256 9.18 0.96 6.84
CA GLY A 256 9.96 0.54 8.00
C GLY A 256 11.46 0.52 7.68
N GLY A 257 12.09 -0.65 7.83
CA GLY A 257 13.53 -0.85 7.64
C GLY A 257 14.38 -0.12 8.68
N THR A 258 13.84 0.04 9.88
CA THR A 258 14.52 0.60 11.06
C THR A 258 14.46 -0.42 12.19
N SER A 259 15.34 -0.25 13.17
CA SER A 259 15.31 -1.10 14.38
C SER A 259 14.03 -0.87 15.15
N ILE A 260 13.41 -1.97 15.58
CA ILE A 260 12.22 -1.99 16.41
C ILE A 260 12.44 -2.96 17.56
N ARG A 261 11.99 -2.60 18.76
CA ARG A 261 11.97 -3.49 19.92
C ARG A 261 10.62 -4.17 20.05
N ALA A 262 10.61 -5.32 20.70
CA ALA A 262 9.35 -5.99 21.06
C ALA A 262 8.41 -5.03 21.82
N GLY A 263 7.17 -4.93 21.36
CA GLY A 263 6.13 -4.04 21.85
C GLY A 263 6.07 -2.67 21.16
N GLU A 264 7.06 -2.30 20.35
CA GLU A 264 7.06 -1.03 19.61
C GLU A 264 6.26 -1.13 18.31
N SER A 265 5.90 0.04 17.77
CA SER A 265 5.15 0.14 16.52
C SER A 265 5.84 1.03 15.49
N PHE A 266 5.60 0.73 14.22
CA PHE A 266 5.86 1.62 13.09
C PHE A 266 4.66 1.60 12.14
N GLY A 267 4.55 2.59 11.26
CA GLY A 267 3.43 2.70 10.33
C GLY A 267 3.58 3.85 9.36
N ALA A 268 2.67 3.95 8.40
CA ALA A 268 2.66 5.00 7.40
C ALA A 268 1.23 5.40 7.06
N VAL A 269 1.02 6.70 6.87
CA VAL A 269 -0.23 7.24 6.32
C VAL A 269 -0.06 7.50 4.83
N HIS A 270 -1.05 7.08 4.07
CA HIS A 270 -1.13 7.30 2.64
C HIS A 270 -2.41 8.03 2.24
N ILE A 271 -2.30 8.94 1.27
CA ILE A 271 -3.45 9.42 0.50
C ILE A 271 -3.52 8.61 -0.79
N VAL A 272 -4.69 8.03 -1.08
CA VAL A 272 -4.94 7.28 -2.31
C VAL A 272 -6.20 7.79 -3.00
N GLY A 273 -6.11 8.13 -4.28
CA GLY A 273 -7.26 8.70 -4.98
C GLY A 273 -7.03 9.16 -6.41
N PHE A 274 -8.04 9.86 -6.94
CA PHE A 274 -8.05 10.39 -8.29
C PHE A 274 -7.72 11.89 -8.35
N PHE A 275 -6.85 12.26 -9.29
CA PHE A 275 -6.32 13.61 -9.46
C PHE A 275 -6.33 14.02 -10.94
N GLU A 276 -6.44 15.30 -11.21
CA GLU A 276 -6.43 15.90 -12.55
C GLU A 276 -5.02 16.11 -13.08
N SER A 277 -4.03 16.28 -12.19
CA SER A 277 -2.66 16.57 -12.61
C SER A 277 -1.62 16.24 -11.55
N ILE A 278 -0.36 16.11 -12.00
CA ILE A 278 0.80 16.03 -11.11
C ILE A 278 0.92 17.25 -10.20
N ALA A 279 0.52 18.43 -10.66
CA ALA A 279 0.55 19.64 -9.84
C ALA A 279 -0.45 19.55 -8.67
N GLU A 280 -1.67 19.07 -8.92
CA GLU A 280 -2.67 18.82 -7.88
C GLU A 280 -2.16 17.78 -6.87
N MET A 281 -1.59 16.66 -7.35
CA MET A 281 -1.00 15.64 -6.48
C MET A 281 0.07 16.22 -5.56
N LYS A 282 0.98 17.06 -6.08
CA LYS A 282 2.02 17.72 -5.29
C LYS A 282 1.44 18.69 -4.25
N ASN A 283 0.42 19.45 -4.61
CA ASN A 283 -0.23 20.39 -3.69
C ASN A 283 -0.94 19.66 -2.53
N ILE A 284 -1.67 18.58 -2.84
CA ILE A 284 -2.32 17.75 -1.82
C ILE A 284 -1.26 17.10 -0.93
N PHE A 285 -0.22 16.52 -1.52
CA PHE A 285 0.91 15.97 -0.75
C PHE A 285 1.49 16.99 0.22
N ASP A 286 1.85 18.18 -0.27
CA ASP A 286 2.49 19.22 0.53
C ASP A 286 1.58 19.74 1.66
N THR A 287 0.26 19.64 1.50
CA THR A 287 -0.72 20.04 2.54
C THR A 287 -0.70 19.10 3.74
N TYR A 288 -0.44 17.81 3.51
CA TYR A 288 -0.50 16.77 4.55
C TYR A 288 0.86 16.11 4.85
N GLN A 289 1.93 16.63 4.25
CA GLN A 289 3.28 16.08 4.39
C GLN A 289 3.72 16.04 5.85
N GLY A 290 4.35 14.92 6.23
CA GLY A 290 4.90 14.67 7.56
C GLY A 290 4.01 13.83 8.45
N ALA A 291 2.74 13.62 8.07
CA ALA A 291 1.81 12.79 8.84
C ALA A 291 2.30 11.35 8.94
N LYS A 292 2.40 10.85 10.17
CA LYS A 292 2.85 9.49 10.53
C LYS A 292 1.74 8.62 11.09
N THR A 293 0.69 9.23 11.67
CA THR A 293 -0.45 8.51 12.24
C THR A 293 -1.76 9.21 11.88
N ILE A 294 -2.86 8.49 12.08
CA ILE A 294 -4.21 9.03 12.03
C ILE A 294 -4.95 8.68 13.33
N GLN A 295 -5.64 9.67 13.90
CA GLN A 295 -6.66 9.46 14.91
C GLN A 295 -8.03 9.50 14.25
N VAL A 296 -8.91 8.56 14.62
CA VAL A 296 -10.24 8.42 14.03
C VAL A 296 -11.27 8.22 15.14
N GLU A 297 -12.16 9.20 15.29
CA GLU A 297 -13.23 9.25 16.29
C GLU A 297 -14.56 9.62 15.63
N THR A 298 -15.68 9.51 16.35
CA THR A 298 -17.01 9.78 15.75
C THR A 298 -17.21 11.25 15.36
N ASP A 299 -16.51 12.17 16.03
CA ASP A 299 -16.56 13.62 15.78
C ASP A 299 -15.61 14.08 14.67
N GLY A 300 -14.59 13.29 14.32
CA GLY A 300 -13.63 13.64 13.30
C GLY A 300 -12.47 12.66 13.14
N TRP A 301 -11.57 13.01 12.22
CA TRP A 301 -10.27 12.36 12.09
C TRP A 301 -9.19 13.44 11.99
N ALA A 302 -7.98 13.11 12.45
CA ALA A 302 -6.85 14.03 12.45
C ALA A 302 -5.56 13.29 12.09
N LEU A 303 -4.68 13.97 11.37
CA LEU A 303 -3.33 13.50 11.05
C LEU A 303 -2.35 14.03 12.09
N GLU A 304 -1.40 13.21 12.50
CA GLU A 304 -0.36 13.58 13.47
C GLU A 304 1.04 13.21 12.97
N ASN A 305 2.05 13.90 13.49
CA ASN A 305 3.47 13.78 13.10
C ASN A 305 4.31 13.05 14.14
#